data_AF-A0A509L785-F1
#
_entry.id   AF-A0A509L785-F1
#
_cell.length_a   1.000
_cell.length_b   1.000
_cell.length_c   1.000
_cell.angle_alpha   90.00
_cell.angle_beta   90.00
_cell.angle_gamma   90.00
#
_symmetry.space_group_name_H-M   'P 1'
#
loop_
_entity.id
_entity.type
_entity.pdbx_description
1 polymer ?
#
loop_
_entity_poly.entity_id
_entity_poly.type
_entity_poly.pdbx_seq_one_letter_code
_entity_poly.pdbx_strand_id
1 'polypeptide(L)'
;MRRSWKDGEATRAFGDTDGVVYDNKGNVSCISPWYADQKTMPCRGFEKDRNTLKYSCPAEHYGVKCRDKERCKIPKQVRIPLSEDRRIFSPVARSSYKWKTLYNDRTAVERVNSRIDKMFGFENHTIRGLEKMTFRVTFAFIMMLSFAVGKAEQNKESELRQFLSA
;
A
#
# COMPACT_ATOMS: atom_id res chain seq x y z
N MET A 1 8.00 -6.30 -7.07
CA MET A 1 7.69 -6.28 -5.63
C MET A 1 8.31 -7.53 -5.02
N ARG A 2 9.21 -7.40 -4.02
CA ARG A 2 9.79 -8.57 -3.34
C ARG A 2 8.66 -9.37 -2.68
N ARG A 3 8.66 -10.71 -2.85
CA ARG A 3 7.73 -11.59 -2.15
C ARG A 3 7.97 -11.42 -0.64
N SER A 4 6.95 -10.97 0.08
CA SER A 4 7.02 -10.74 1.53
C SER A 4 6.90 -12.03 2.34
N TRP A 5 6.30 -13.08 1.76
CA TRP A 5 6.20 -14.40 2.37
C TRP A 5 7.42 -15.24 2.00
N LYS A 6 8.03 -15.87 3.01
CA LYS A 6 9.27 -16.66 2.86
C LYS A 6 8.98 -18.10 2.44
N ASP A 7 7.73 -18.52 2.61
CA ASP A 7 7.24 -19.89 2.62
C ASP A 7 6.97 -20.40 1.20
N GLY A 8 7.10 -19.53 0.19
CA GLY A 8 6.90 -19.87 -1.22
C GLY A 8 5.44 -19.90 -1.67
N GLU A 9 4.49 -19.88 -0.72
CA GLU A 9 3.05 -19.92 -0.99
C GLU A 9 2.58 -18.78 -1.91
N ALA A 10 1.69 -19.12 -2.85
CA ALA A 10 1.11 -18.17 -3.78
C ALA A 10 -0.04 -17.36 -3.14
N THR A 11 -0.81 -17.99 -2.25
CA THR A 11 -2.02 -17.43 -1.64
C THR A 11 -2.19 -17.93 -0.21
N ARG A 12 -2.81 -17.11 0.65
CA ARG A 12 -3.27 -17.49 2.00
C ARG A 12 -4.78 -17.44 2.07
N ALA A 13 -5.38 -18.35 2.83
CA ALA A 13 -6.82 -18.33 3.11
C ALA A 13 -7.14 -17.15 4.04
N PHE A 14 -8.32 -16.54 3.83
CA PHE A 14 -8.81 -15.47 4.69
C PHE A 14 -9.71 -16.03 5.79
N GLY A 15 -9.19 -16.05 7.03
CA GLY A 15 -9.90 -16.59 8.19
C GLY A 15 -10.47 -17.98 7.96
N ASP A 16 -11.64 -18.25 8.55
CA ASP A 16 -12.37 -19.51 8.39
C ASP A 16 -13.33 -19.50 7.18
N THR A 17 -13.25 -18.49 6.31
CA THR A 17 -14.15 -18.41 5.15
C THR A 17 -13.63 -19.29 4.03
N ASP A 18 -14.15 -20.51 3.96
CA ASP A 18 -13.82 -21.47 2.90
C ASP A 18 -13.94 -20.85 1.51
N GLY A 19 -12.85 -20.93 0.75
CA GLY A 19 -12.79 -20.48 -0.64
C GLY A 19 -12.51 -18.99 -0.84
N VAL A 20 -12.15 -18.21 0.19
CA VAL A 20 -11.60 -16.86 0.00
C VAL A 20 -10.11 -16.86 0.29
N VAL A 21 -9.32 -16.42 -0.67
CA VAL A 21 -7.86 -16.33 -0.55
C VAL A 21 -7.35 -14.96 -0.95
N TYR A 22 -6.16 -14.61 -0.49
CA TYR A 22 -5.46 -13.42 -0.94
C TYR A 22 -3.98 -13.72 -1.24
N ASP A 23 -3.38 -12.93 -2.13
CA ASP A 23 -1.97 -13.03 -2.49
C ASP A 23 -1.11 -11.95 -1.80
N ASN A 24 0.21 -12.07 -1.93
CA ASN A 24 1.16 -11.09 -1.40
C ASN A 24 1.09 -9.70 -2.06
N LYS A 25 0.39 -9.58 -3.19
CA LYS A 25 0.14 -8.31 -3.89
C LYS A 25 -1.13 -7.63 -3.36
N GLY A 26 -1.93 -8.30 -2.54
CA GLY A 26 -3.20 -7.81 -2.01
C GLY A 26 -4.37 -7.96 -2.98
N ASN A 27 -4.25 -8.88 -3.94
CA ASN A 27 -5.40 -9.36 -4.69
C ASN A 27 -6.14 -10.37 -3.82
N VAL A 28 -7.46 -10.21 -3.76
CA VAL A 28 -8.36 -11.13 -3.05
C VAL A 28 -9.14 -11.89 -4.12
N SER A 29 -9.27 -13.20 -3.96
CA SER A 29 -9.92 -14.07 -4.92
C SER A 29 -10.85 -15.06 -4.22
N CYS A 30 -11.94 -15.42 -4.89
CA CYS A 30 -12.73 -16.58 -4.52
C CYS A 30 -12.27 -17.80 -5.31
N ILE A 31 -12.23 -18.97 -4.67
CA ILE A 31 -11.95 -20.27 -5.26
C ILE A 31 -13.21 -21.12 -5.21
N SER A 32 -13.60 -21.67 -6.35
CA SER A 32 -14.63 -22.70 -6.39
C SER A 32 -14.08 -24.03 -5.87
N PRO A 33 -14.68 -24.65 -4.84
CA PRO A 33 -14.25 -25.96 -4.35
C PRO A 33 -14.55 -27.09 -5.35
N TRP A 34 -15.45 -26.87 -6.31
CA TRP A 34 -15.91 -27.91 -7.24
C TRP A 34 -15.20 -27.88 -8.59
N TYR A 35 -14.88 -26.69 -9.09
CA TYR A 35 -14.26 -26.52 -10.41
C TYR A 35 -12.82 -26.00 -10.33
N ALA A 36 -12.29 -25.74 -9.13
CA ALA A 36 -10.97 -25.15 -8.91
C ALA A 36 -10.72 -23.81 -9.64
N ASP A 37 -11.80 -23.12 -10.06
CA ASP A 37 -11.74 -21.81 -10.69
C ASP A 37 -11.42 -20.74 -9.64
N GLN A 38 -10.34 -19.97 -9.85
CA GLN A 38 -9.98 -18.81 -9.04
C GLN A 38 -10.36 -17.51 -9.75
N LYS A 39 -11.16 -16.66 -9.10
CA LYS A 39 -11.60 -15.37 -9.66
C LYS A 39 -11.32 -14.23 -8.70
N THR A 40 -10.67 -13.17 -9.18
CA THR A 40 -10.36 -11.98 -8.39
C THR A 40 -11.64 -11.24 -7.98
N MET A 41 -11.79 -11.00 -6.69
CA MET A 41 -12.89 -10.28 -6.08
C MET A 41 -12.69 -8.76 -6.21
N PRO A 42 -13.66 -8.02 -6.80
CA PRO A 42 -13.60 -6.57 -6.84
C PRO A 42 -13.75 -5.97 -5.43
N CYS A 43 -12.86 -5.02 -5.11
CA CYS A 43 -12.97 -4.20 -3.92
C CYS A 43 -14.07 -3.13 -4.10
N ARG A 44 -14.98 -3.05 -3.13
CA ARG A 44 -16.10 -2.09 -3.05
C ARG A 44 -15.78 -0.85 -2.22
N GLY A 45 -14.59 -0.79 -1.62
CA GLY A 45 -14.13 0.35 -0.83
C GLY A 45 -13.80 0.00 0.61
N PHE A 46 -13.36 1.03 1.33
CA PHE A 46 -12.97 0.97 2.73
C PHE A 46 -14.14 1.42 3.63
N GLU A 47 -14.51 0.59 4.59
CA GLU A 47 -15.51 0.90 5.61
C GLU A 47 -14.77 1.42 6.86
N LYS A 48 -14.81 2.74 7.08
CA LYS A 48 -14.06 3.43 8.16
C LYS A 48 -14.42 2.92 9.55
N ASP A 49 -15.71 2.76 9.85
CA ASP A 49 -16.20 2.38 11.18
C ASP A 49 -15.79 0.97 11.59
N ARG A 50 -15.63 0.07 10.60
CA ARG A 50 -15.24 -1.33 10.80
C ARG A 50 -13.75 -1.57 10.57
N ASN A 51 -13.05 -0.57 10.03
CA ASN A 51 -11.66 -0.66 9.62
C ASN A 51 -11.39 -1.87 8.69
N THR A 52 -12.28 -2.08 7.71
CA THR A 52 -12.26 -3.23 6.80
C THR A 52 -12.32 -2.80 5.34
N LEU A 53 -11.67 -3.58 4.47
CA LEU A 53 -11.90 -3.52 3.03
C LEU A 53 -13.02 -4.47 2.65
N LYS A 54 -14.00 -3.95 1.92
CA LYS A 54 -15.14 -4.72 1.44
C LYS A 54 -14.84 -5.27 0.05
N TYR A 55 -15.03 -6.57 -0.13
CA TYR A 55 -14.90 -7.26 -1.41
C TYR A 55 -16.24 -7.88 -1.79
N SER A 56 -16.57 -7.90 -3.07
CA SER A 56 -17.83 -8.46 -3.58
C SER A 56 -17.59 -9.65 -4.49
N CYS A 57 -18.61 -10.51 -4.61
CA CYS A 57 -18.61 -11.63 -5.54
C CYS A 57 -18.40 -11.13 -6.99
N PRO A 58 -17.40 -11.66 -7.73
CA PRO A 58 -17.14 -11.24 -9.12
C PRO A 58 -18.34 -11.44 -10.04
N ALA A 59 -19.10 -12.52 -9.83
CA ALA A 59 -20.28 -12.85 -10.63
C ALA A 59 -21.40 -11.82 -10.49
N GLU A 60 -21.64 -11.34 -9.28
CA GLU A 60 -22.66 -10.33 -9.01
C GLU A 60 -22.18 -8.94 -9.43
N HIS A 61 -20.91 -8.62 -9.19
CA HIS A 61 -20.35 -7.32 -9.51
C HIS A 61 -20.22 -7.07 -11.03
N TYR A 62 -19.73 -8.06 -11.78
CA TYR A 62 -19.51 -7.96 -13.22
C TYR A 62 -20.66 -8.52 -14.06
N GLY A 63 -21.69 -9.10 -13.43
CA GLY A 63 -22.80 -9.75 -14.13
C GLY A 63 -22.40 -11.03 -14.89
N VAL A 64 -21.27 -11.66 -14.53
CA VAL A 64 -20.76 -12.85 -15.22
C VAL A 64 -21.40 -14.13 -14.66
N LYS A 65 -21.66 -15.11 -15.54
CA LYS A 65 -22.19 -16.42 -15.11
C LYS A 65 -21.15 -17.15 -14.24
N CYS A 66 -21.58 -17.64 -13.09
CA CYS A 66 -20.79 -18.50 -12.21
C CYS A 66 -21.42 -19.89 -12.18
N ARG A 67 -20.63 -20.93 -12.46
CA ARG A 67 -21.09 -22.32 -12.49
C ARG A 67 -21.56 -22.79 -11.11
N ASP A 68 -20.91 -22.30 -10.05
CA ASP A 68 -21.23 -22.66 -8.66
C ASP A 68 -22.31 -21.80 -8.02
N LYS A 69 -22.98 -20.91 -8.76
CA LYS A 69 -23.84 -19.88 -8.14
C LYS A 69 -24.87 -20.47 -7.17
N GLU A 70 -25.43 -21.63 -7.48
CA GLU A 70 -26.46 -22.30 -6.65
C GLU A 70 -25.88 -23.02 -5.42
N ARG A 71 -24.60 -23.42 -5.46
CA ARG A 71 -23.93 -24.19 -4.39
C ARG A 71 -22.89 -23.36 -3.63
N CYS A 72 -22.70 -22.10 -4.01
CA CYS A 72 -21.68 -21.22 -3.45
C CYS A 72 -22.05 -20.81 -2.03
N LYS A 73 -21.20 -21.20 -1.07
CA LYS A 73 -21.34 -20.84 0.34
C LYS A 73 -20.65 -19.52 0.71
N ILE A 74 -19.85 -18.96 -0.20
CA ILE A 74 -19.13 -17.72 0.03
C ILE A 74 -20.14 -16.56 0.09
N PRO A 75 -20.11 -15.71 1.13
CA PRO A 75 -20.96 -14.53 1.19
C PRO A 75 -20.79 -13.64 -0.03
N LYS A 76 -21.89 -13.05 -0.50
CA LYS A 76 -21.87 -12.07 -1.61
C LYS A 76 -20.88 -10.91 -1.38
N GLN A 77 -20.67 -10.56 -0.12
CA GLN A 77 -19.76 -9.51 0.32
C GLN A 77 -18.91 -10.03 1.46
N VAL A 78 -17.59 -9.97 1.29
CA VAL A 78 -16.60 -10.37 2.29
C VAL A 78 -15.91 -9.12 2.80
N ARG A 79 -15.70 -9.02 4.12
CA ARG A 79 -15.02 -7.89 4.74
C ARG A 79 -13.71 -8.39 5.32
N ILE A 80 -12.61 -7.85 4.83
CA ILE A 80 -11.28 -8.18 5.31
C ILE A 80 -10.80 -7.04 6.22
N PRO A 81 -10.56 -7.28 7.51
CA PRO A 81 -10.04 -6.27 8.41
C PRO A 81 -8.60 -5.90 8.03
N LEU A 82 -8.22 -4.63 8.21
CA LEU A 82 -6.84 -4.21 7.95
C LEU A 82 -5.82 -4.87 8.90
N SER A 83 -6.29 -5.46 10.02
CA SER A 83 -5.46 -6.21 10.97
C SER A 83 -5.05 -7.59 10.46
N GLU A 84 -5.73 -8.15 9.46
CA GLU A 84 -5.42 -9.46 8.88
C GLU A 84 -3.97 -9.54 8.41
N ASP A 85 -3.57 -8.55 7.61
CA ASP A 85 -2.18 -8.28 7.29
C ASP A 85 -2.07 -6.79 6.95
N ARG A 86 -1.56 -6.01 7.91
CA ARG A 86 -1.47 -4.55 7.77
C ARG A 86 -0.50 -4.11 6.66
N ARG A 87 0.39 -4.98 6.21
CA ARG A 87 1.29 -4.69 5.08
C ARG A 87 0.56 -4.84 3.77
N ILE A 88 -0.34 -5.83 3.66
CA ILE A 88 -1.09 -6.12 2.44
C ILE A 88 -2.36 -5.27 2.36
N PHE A 89 -3.15 -5.27 3.43
CA PHE A 89 -4.41 -4.56 3.53
C PHE A 89 -4.19 -3.18 4.15
N SER A 90 -4.37 -2.16 3.32
CA SER A 90 -4.36 -0.75 3.71
C SER A 90 -5.73 -0.12 3.44
N PRO A 91 -6.04 1.09 3.95
CA PRO A 91 -7.30 1.77 3.64
C PRO A 91 -7.57 1.95 2.14
N VAL A 92 -6.52 1.89 1.31
CA VAL A 92 -6.64 1.82 -0.14
C VAL A 92 -6.25 0.41 -0.58
N ALA A 93 -7.21 -0.32 -1.16
CA ALA A 93 -6.96 -1.67 -1.65
C ALA A 93 -5.89 -1.67 -2.76
N ARG A 94 -4.94 -2.59 -2.68
CA ARG A 94 -3.80 -2.66 -3.61
C ARG A 94 -4.19 -2.94 -5.05
N SER A 95 -5.30 -3.64 -5.25
CA SER A 95 -5.88 -3.92 -6.57
C SER A 95 -6.57 -2.70 -7.21
N SER A 96 -6.75 -1.60 -6.47
CA SER A 96 -7.44 -0.41 -6.98
C SER A 96 -6.54 0.47 -7.86
N TYR A 97 -7.15 1.16 -8.83
CA TYR A 97 -6.45 2.19 -9.61
C TYR A 97 -5.87 3.30 -8.73
N LYS A 98 -6.58 3.69 -7.66
CA LYS A 98 -6.12 4.68 -6.70
C LYS A 98 -4.80 4.28 -6.05
N TRP A 99 -4.64 3.00 -5.69
CA TRP A 99 -3.37 2.50 -5.16
C TRP A 99 -2.24 2.65 -6.17
N LYS A 100 -2.48 2.29 -7.44
CA LYS A 100 -1.47 2.43 -8.50
C LYS A 100 -1.00 3.88 -8.64
N THR A 101 -1.91 4.84 -8.64
CA THR A 101 -1.57 6.27 -8.69
C THR A 101 -0.73 6.68 -7.49
N LEU A 102 -1.20 6.40 -6.27
CA LEU A 102 -0.47 6.76 -5.04
C LEU A 102 0.90 6.09 -4.95
N TYR A 103 1.00 4.84 -5.40
CA TYR A 103 2.26 4.09 -5.34
C TYR A 103 3.29 4.61 -6.36
N ASN A 104 2.87 5.27 -7.45
CA ASN A 104 3.79 5.93 -8.37
C ASN A 104 4.54 7.11 -7.71
N ASP A 105 3.93 7.74 -6.71
CA ASP A 105 4.55 8.82 -5.93
C ASP A 105 5.66 8.33 -4.99
N ARG A 106 5.86 7.01 -4.86
CA ARG A 106 6.96 6.41 -4.08
C ARG A 106 8.33 6.97 -4.46
N THR A 107 8.55 7.29 -5.73
CA THR A 107 9.82 7.88 -6.18
C THR A 107 10.10 9.23 -5.53
N ALA A 108 9.06 10.01 -5.19
CA ALA A 108 9.23 11.26 -4.46
C ALA A 108 9.73 11.02 -3.04
N VAL A 109 9.19 10.00 -2.36
CA VAL A 109 9.64 9.59 -1.02
C VAL A 109 11.08 9.08 -1.06
N GLU A 110 11.44 8.26 -2.05
CA GLU A 110 12.82 7.76 -2.23
C GLU A 110 13.81 8.93 -2.46
N ARG A 111 13.42 9.97 -3.20
CA ARG A 111 14.23 11.18 -3.37
C ARG A 111 14.43 11.94 -2.05
N VAL A 112 13.40 12.05 -1.22
CA VAL A 112 13.52 12.68 0.11
C VAL A 112 14.46 11.88 1.01
N ASN A 113 14.32 10.55 1.04
CA ASN A 113 15.22 9.69 1.82
C ASN A 113 16.67 9.81 1.34
N SER A 114 16.91 9.84 0.02
CA SER A 114 18.25 10.03 -0.52
C SER A 114 18.85 11.40 -0.16
N ARG A 115 18.05 12.45 0.03
CA ARG A 115 18.54 13.76 0.49
C ARG A 115 18.94 13.72 1.95
N ILE A 116 18.11 13.10 2.79
CA ILE A 116 18.43 12.90 4.20
C ILE A 116 19.76 12.15 4.31
N ASP A 117 19.89 11.03 3.59
CA ASP A 117 21.07 10.17 3.67
C ASP A 117 22.35 10.89 3.20
N LYS A 118 22.33 11.46 1.98
CA LYS A 118 23.52 12.03 1.34
C LYS A 118 23.78 13.50 1.70
N MET A 119 22.76 14.36 1.59
CA MET A 119 22.94 15.81 1.75
C MET A 119 23.05 16.23 3.21
N PHE A 120 22.26 15.60 4.08
CA PHE A 120 22.35 15.84 5.53
C PHE A 120 23.34 14.89 6.23
N GLY A 121 24.04 14.05 5.47
CA GLY A 121 25.13 13.20 5.94
C GLY A 121 24.69 12.11 6.92
N PHE A 122 23.43 11.69 6.90
CA PHE A 122 22.95 10.60 7.76
C PHE A 122 23.49 9.23 7.36
N GLU A 123 24.02 9.09 6.14
CA GLU A 123 24.78 7.89 5.73
C GLU A 123 26.02 7.66 6.62
N ASN A 124 26.56 8.75 7.20
CA ASN A 124 27.65 8.72 8.16
C ASN A 124 27.08 8.65 9.59
N HIS A 125 26.92 7.41 10.07
CA HIS A 125 26.23 7.07 11.32
C HIS A 125 27.04 7.44 12.58
N THR A 126 27.23 8.74 12.81
CA THR A 126 28.01 9.29 13.94
C THR A 126 27.12 9.67 15.13
N ILE A 127 25.80 9.74 14.93
CA ILE A 127 24.83 10.19 15.93
C ILE A 127 24.41 9.02 16.82
N ARG A 128 24.61 9.17 18.14
CA ARG A 128 24.14 8.20 19.14
C ARG A 128 23.01 8.78 19.98
N GLY A 129 21.92 8.02 20.13
CA GLY A 129 20.74 8.38 20.91
C GLY A 129 19.54 8.77 20.03
N LEU A 130 18.38 8.20 20.35
CA LEU A 130 17.16 8.38 19.56
C LEU A 130 16.72 9.85 19.54
N GLU A 131 16.76 10.54 20.67
CA GLU A 131 16.38 11.96 20.75
C GLU A 131 17.23 12.86 19.85
N LYS A 132 18.56 12.65 19.84
CA LYS A 132 19.47 13.40 18.97
C LYS A 132 19.21 13.12 17.49
N MET A 133 18.93 11.87 17.16
CA MET A 133 18.57 11.46 15.81
C MET A 133 17.24 12.11 15.37
N THR A 134 16.22 12.02 16.21
CA THR A 134 14.90 12.64 15.97
C THR A 134 15.05 14.13 15.74
N PHE A 135 15.76 14.85 16.62
CA PHE A 135 16.01 16.28 16.46
C PHE A 135 16.67 16.61 15.12
N ARG A 136 17.76 15.92 14.76
CA ARG A 136 18.47 16.19 13.50
C ARG A 136 17.61 15.91 12.28
N VAL A 137 16.83 14.82 12.28
CA VAL A 137 15.93 14.48 11.18
C VAL A 137 14.81 15.52 11.05
N THR A 138 14.20 15.93 12.17
CA THR A 138 13.19 16.99 12.19
C THR A 138 13.77 18.30 11.65
N PHE A 139 14.98 18.67 12.07
CA PHE A 139 15.66 19.85 11.59
C PHE A 139 15.96 19.78 10.08
N ALA A 140 16.37 18.63 9.57
CA ALA A 140 16.57 18.41 8.13
C ALA A 140 15.27 18.63 7.33
N PHE A 141 14.13 18.17 7.84
CA PHE A 141 12.83 18.43 7.22
C PHE A 141 12.46 19.91 7.22
N ILE A 142 12.65 20.61 8.34
CA ILE A 142 12.40 22.05 8.43
C ILE A 142 13.26 22.79 7.41
N MET A 143 14.57 22.48 7.35
CA MET A 143 15.48 23.09 6.38
C MET A 143 15.01 22.84 4.94
N MET A 144 14.65 21.60 4.59
CA MET A 144 14.15 21.28 3.24
C MET A 144 12.91 22.10 2.85
N LEU A 145 11.98 22.31 3.79
CA LEU A 145 10.79 23.13 3.56
C LEU A 145 11.16 24.61 3.44
N SER A 146 12.04 25.13 4.31
CA SER A 146 12.50 26.52 4.25
C SER A 146 13.18 26.86 2.92
N PHE A 147 14.01 25.97 2.38
CA PHE A 147 14.62 26.17 1.05
C PHE A 147 13.58 26.18 -0.07
N ALA A 148 12.58 25.28 -0.01
CA ALA A 148 11.51 25.25 -1.00
C ALA A 148 10.69 26.55 -0.96
N VAL A 149 10.35 27.05 0.23
CA VAL A 149 9.64 28.33 0.41
C VAL A 149 10.47 29.49 -0.13
N GLY A 150 11.74 29.60 0.25
CA GLY A 150 12.61 30.69 -0.22
C GLY A 150 12.81 30.69 -1.74
N LYS A 151 12.83 29.53 -2.40
CA LYS A 151 12.86 29.43 -3.87
C LYS A 151 11.52 29.81 -4.51
N ALA A 152 10.40 29.45 -3.90
CA ALA A 152 9.07 29.84 -4.35
C ALA A 152 8.90 31.37 -4.29
N GLU A 153 9.30 32.00 -3.19
CA GLU A 153 9.26 33.46 -3.02
C GLU A 153 10.14 34.21 -4.05
N GLN A 154 11.23 33.58 -4.50
CA GLN A 154 12.09 34.11 -5.57
C GLN A 154 11.57 33.83 -6.99
N ASN A 155 10.36 33.26 -7.14
CA ASN A 155 9.80 32.80 -8.42
C ASN A 155 10.68 31.79 -9.17
N LYS A 156 11.50 31.01 -8.46
CA LYS A 156 12.39 29.98 -9.01
C LYS A 156 11.78 28.59 -8.89
N GLU A 157 10.56 28.43 -9.40
CA GLU A 157 9.79 27.18 -9.27
C GLU A 157 10.49 25.96 -9.90
N SER A 158 11.18 26.16 -11.03
CA SER A 158 11.98 25.13 -11.70
C SER A 158 13.14 24.61 -10.84
N GLU A 159 13.60 25.43 -9.89
CA GLU A 159 14.71 25.14 -8.98
C GLU A 159 14.25 24.65 -7.59
N LEU A 160 12.95 24.50 -7.32
CA LEU A 160 12.44 24.03 -6.01
C LEU A 160 13.09 22.73 -5.54
N ARG A 161 13.54 21.91 -6.49
CA ARG A 161 14.17 20.62 -6.23
C ARG A 161 15.68 20.73 -6.12
N GLN A 162 16.30 21.84 -6.51
CA GLN A 162 17.72 22.06 -6.36
C GLN A 162 18.00 22.46 -4.90
N PHE A 163 18.93 21.75 -4.29
CA PHE A 163 19.48 22.12 -2.99
C PHE A 163 20.83 22.80 -3.22
N LEU A 164 21.45 23.29 -2.14
CA LEU A 164 22.82 23.80 -2.19
C LEU A 164 23.72 22.74 -2.84
N SER A 165 24.27 23.06 -4.01
CA SER A 165 25.37 22.30 -4.58
C SER A 165 26.59 22.54 -3.71
N ALA A 166 27.17 21.45 -3.19
CA ALA A 166 28.50 21.50 -2.60
C ALA A 166 29.54 21.90 -3.67
#